data_AF-A0A848WXZ6-F1
#
_entry.id   AF-A0A848WXZ6-F1
#
_cell.length_a   1.000
_cell.length_b   1.000
_cell.length_c   1.000
_cell.angle_alpha   90.00
_cell.angle_beta   90.00
_cell.angle_gamma   90.00
#
_symmetry.space_group_name_H-M   'P 1'
#
loop_
_entity.id
_entity.type
_entity.pdbx_description
1 polymer ?
#
loop_
_entity_poly.entity_id
_entity_poly.type
_entity_poly.pdbx_seq_one_letter_code
_entity_poly.pdbx_strand_id
1 'polypeptide(L)'
;MSATSVPRLILKPTFPLDQNEIERRCRAERISHPITWGSILGAAILPWLATDGVFPALFGMMVCFGFAALGISIFWSGKQQEITSKVVEEMISESNAEQDRRLSKIVAQYRGRGMHHYATALGKFLLLKQNIEKRLHPGGQVTEMSEQIERLVDSLCANVCREFDKVAELDRQLGDVLISGEKARLESLQSDRTEVLEAIMQAYGTIYETLDSVVDFDDTGELVPELKSGEPNPETGLTDAVSSLKKEIEMAKRIRDRLHIPDADAEDADFQAFETDRKLDAGQ
;
A
#
# COMPACT_ATOMS: atom_id res chain seq x y z
N MET A 1 -20.42 -27.99 -23.63
CA MET A 1 -20.14 -26.65 -23.07
C MET A 1 -18.64 -26.56 -22.85
N SER A 2 -17.94 -25.70 -23.58
CA SER A 2 -16.47 -25.63 -23.52
C SER A 2 -16.04 -25.07 -22.16
N ALA A 3 -15.18 -25.82 -21.46
CA ALA A 3 -14.54 -25.39 -20.23
C ALA A 3 -13.56 -24.25 -20.55
N THR A 4 -14.06 -23.01 -20.56
CA THR A 4 -13.21 -21.83 -20.48
C THR A 4 -12.57 -21.82 -19.11
N SER A 5 -11.37 -22.41 -19.01
CA SER A 5 -10.50 -22.25 -17.86
C SER A 5 -10.38 -20.76 -17.56
N VAL A 6 -10.62 -20.39 -16.30
CA VAL A 6 -10.38 -19.02 -15.86
C VAL A 6 -8.89 -18.75 -16.09
N PRO A 7 -8.52 -17.73 -16.87
CA PRO A 7 -7.11 -17.42 -17.06
C PRO A 7 -6.47 -17.21 -15.69
N ARG A 8 -5.38 -17.93 -15.38
CA ARG A 8 -4.61 -17.76 -14.14
C ARG A 8 -4.22 -16.29 -14.05
N LEU A 9 -4.95 -15.55 -13.22
CA LEU A 9 -4.86 -14.10 -13.20
C LEU A 9 -3.73 -13.71 -12.25
N ILE A 10 -2.64 -13.24 -12.83
CA ILE A 10 -1.51 -12.70 -12.07
C ILE A 10 -1.89 -11.26 -11.72
N LEU A 11 -2.36 -11.08 -10.48
CA LEU A 11 -2.43 -9.77 -9.85
C LEU A 11 -0.98 -9.33 -9.60
N LYS A 12 -0.54 -8.31 -10.35
CA LYS A 12 0.79 -7.74 -10.15
C LYS A 12 0.73 -6.91 -8.86
N PRO A 13 1.60 -7.15 -7.87
CA PRO A 13 1.60 -6.38 -6.63
C PRO A 13 1.93 -4.91 -6.90
N THR A 14 1.45 -4.01 -6.03
CA THR A 14 1.70 -2.57 -6.16
C THR A 14 3.16 -2.21 -5.91
N PHE A 15 3.81 -2.96 -5.01
CA PHE A 15 5.23 -2.82 -4.74
C PHE A 15 6.05 -4.03 -5.21
N PRO A 16 7.35 -3.85 -5.52
CA PRO A 16 8.11 -2.60 -5.47
C PRO A 16 7.74 -1.63 -6.61
N LEU A 17 7.78 -0.33 -6.32
CA LEU A 17 7.67 0.70 -7.36
C LEU A 17 8.97 0.75 -8.18
N ASP A 18 8.84 0.87 -9.50
CA ASP A 18 10.00 0.97 -10.38
C ASP A 18 10.66 2.35 -10.22
N GLN A 19 11.86 2.36 -9.64
CA GLN A 19 12.64 3.58 -9.39
C GLN A 19 12.96 4.34 -10.70
N ASN A 20 13.18 3.62 -11.81
CA ASN A 20 13.42 4.26 -13.09
C ASN A 20 12.18 4.99 -13.60
N GLU A 21 11.00 4.43 -13.32
CA GLU A 21 9.72 5.02 -13.69
C GLU A 21 9.42 6.27 -12.85
N ILE A 22 9.69 6.23 -11.54
CA ILE A 22 9.60 7.40 -10.65
C ILE A 22 10.52 8.51 -11.16
N GLU A 23 11.79 8.21 -11.43
CA GLU A 23 12.74 9.20 -11.96
C GLU A 23 12.31 9.76 -13.32
N ARG A 24 11.73 8.92 -14.18
CA ARG A 24 11.22 9.34 -15.50
C ARG A 24 10.05 10.30 -15.35
N ARG A 25 9.06 10.00 -14.53
CA ARG A 25 7.90 10.86 -14.27
C ARG A 25 8.30 12.16 -13.56
N CYS A 26 9.19 12.09 -12.56
CA CYS A 26 9.76 13.28 -11.91
C CYS A 26 10.57 14.16 -12.87
N ARG A 27 11.26 13.57 -13.87
CA ARG A 27 11.95 14.35 -14.92
C ARG A 27 10.95 14.99 -15.88
N ALA A 28 9.92 14.26 -16.30
CA ALA A 28 8.88 14.79 -17.17
C ALA A 28 8.21 16.02 -16.53
N GLU A 29 7.89 15.98 -15.24
CA GLU A 29 7.29 17.13 -14.55
C GLU A 29 8.23 18.30 -14.32
N ARG A 30 9.54 18.04 -14.18
CA ARG A 30 10.53 19.13 -14.14
C ARG A 30 10.68 19.85 -15.47
N ILE A 31 10.59 19.12 -16.58
CA ILE A 31 10.74 19.67 -17.93
C ILE A 31 9.45 20.36 -18.40
N SER A 32 8.27 19.90 -17.96
CA SER A 32 6.98 20.52 -18.30
C SER A 32 6.77 21.88 -17.60
N HIS A 33 7.45 22.12 -16.47
CA HIS A 33 7.19 23.29 -15.64
C HIS A 33 7.67 24.62 -16.29
N PRO A 34 6.84 25.68 -16.27
CA PRO A 34 7.14 26.94 -16.94
C PRO A 34 8.38 27.67 -16.40
N ILE A 35 8.74 27.46 -15.12
CA ILE A 35 9.95 28.06 -14.51
C ILE A 35 11.24 27.55 -15.18
N THR A 36 11.26 26.28 -15.61
CA THR A 36 12.43 25.70 -16.30
C THR A 36 12.66 26.42 -17.63
N TRP A 37 11.60 26.61 -18.43
CA TRP A 37 11.71 27.29 -19.73
C TRP A 37 11.84 28.81 -19.61
N GLY A 38 11.13 29.44 -18.65
CA GLY A 38 11.20 30.88 -18.43
C GLY A 38 12.61 31.35 -18.03
N SER A 39 13.31 30.56 -17.20
CA SER A 39 14.68 30.88 -16.79
C SER A 39 15.68 30.71 -17.94
N ILE A 40 15.51 29.67 -18.77
CA ILE A 40 16.34 29.42 -19.96
C ILE A 40 16.12 30.50 -21.02
N LEU A 41 14.86 30.85 -21.30
CA LEU A 41 14.50 31.90 -22.25
C LEU A 41 15.00 33.27 -21.78
N GLY A 42 14.85 33.57 -20.49
CA GLY A 42 15.39 34.80 -19.89
C GLY A 42 16.92 34.89 -20.03
N ALA A 43 17.63 33.80 -19.76
CA ALA A 43 19.09 33.74 -19.89
C ALA A 43 19.59 33.91 -21.34
N ALA A 44 18.80 33.49 -22.33
CA ALA A 44 19.13 33.66 -23.75
C ALA A 44 18.83 35.07 -24.28
N ILE A 45 17.73 35.69 -23.85
CA ILE A 45 17.21 36.94 -24.42
C ILE A 45 17.83 38.19 -23.76
N LEU A 46 18.00 38.19 -22.43
CA LEU A 46 18.44 39.37 -21.68
C LEU A 46 19.81 39.93 -22.14
N PRO A 47 20.85 39.11 -22.40
CA PRO A 47 22.16 39.61 -22.82
C PRO A 47 22.16 40.17 -24.25
N TRP A 48 21.30 39.62 -25.10
CA TRP A 48 21.11 40.05 -26.48
C TRP A 48 20.47 41.43 -26.58
N LEU A 49 19.57 41.76 -25.64
CA LEU A 49 18.91 43.08 -25.58
C LEU A 49 19.76 44.14 -24.86
N ALA A 50 20.69 43.72 -24.00
CA ALA A 50 21.41 44.62 -23.11
C ALA A 50 22.79 45.09 -23.65
N THR A 51 23.26 44.54 -24.77
CA THR A 51 24.62 44.82 -25.26
C THR A 51 24.69 45.03 -26.77
N ASP A 52 25.34 46.11 -27.20
CA ASP A 52 25.67 46.37 -28.60
C ASP A 52 27.00 45.68 -28.95
N GLY A 53 26.95 44.37 -29.17
CA GLY A 53 28.11 43.60 -29.62
C GLY A 53 28.00 42.10 -29.37
N VAL A 54 28.49 41.31 -30.32
CA VAL A 54 28.41 39.83 -30.27
C VAL A 54 29.20 39.26 -29.09
N PHE A 55 30.40 39.79 -28.81
CA PHE A 55 31.26 39.27 -27.75
C PHE A 55 30.74 39.57 -26.33
N PRO A 56 30.32 40.82 -26.00
CA PRO A 56 29.62 41.11 -24.74
C PRO A 56 28.32 40.31 -24.56
N ALA A 57 27.54 40.10 -25.63
CA ALA A 57 26.30 39.32 -25.58
C ALA A 57 26.55 37.84 -25.25
N LEU A 58 27.59 37.22 -25.84
CA LEU A 58 27.98 35.84 -25.55
C LEU A 58 28.48 35.66 -24.11
N PHE A 59 29.30 36.60 -23.62
CA PHE A 59 29.76 36.58 -22.24
C PHE A 59 28.60 36.78 -21.25
N GLY A 60 27.70 37.72 -21.54
CA GLY A 60 26.48 37.94 -20.77
C GLY A 60 25.55 36.72 -20.75
N MET A 61 25.40 36.02 -21.88
CA MET A 61 24.68 34.74 -21.94
C MET A 61 25.30 33.70 -21.02
N MET A 62 26.61 33.48 -21.08
CA MET A 62 27.26 32.50 -20.21
C MET A 62 27.01 32.79 -18.73
N VAL A 63 27.10 34.06 -18.31
CA VAL A 63 26.83 34.47 -16.93
C VAL A 63 25.35 34.27 -16.56
N CYS A 64 24.42 34.71 -17.41
CA CYS A 64 22.98 34.55 -17.16
C CYS A 64 22.57 33.07 -17.12
N PHE A 65 23.14 32.21 -17.98
CA PHE A 65 22.92 30.77 -17.92
C PHE A 65 23.47 30.15 -16.63
N GLY A 66 24.63 30.62 -16.14
CA GLY A 66 25.17 30.18 -14.85
C GLY A 66 24.22 30.49 -13.68
N PHE A 67 23.71 31.73 -13.62
CA PHE A 67 22.74 32.12 -12.60
C PHE A 67 21.38 31.43 -12.75
N ALA A 68 20.90 31.26 -13.98
CA ALA A 68 19.67 30.54 -14.26
C ALA A 68 19.78 29.07 -13.84
N ALA A 69 20.90 28.40 -14.16
CA ALA A 69 21.17 27.03 -13.76
C ALA A 69 21.20 26.88 -12.23
N LEU A 70 21.85 27.82 -11.52
CA LEU A 70 21.92 27.82 -10.07
C LEU A 70 20.54 28.06 -9.43
N GLY A 71 19.77 29.03 -9.93
CA GLY A 71 18.41 29.30 -9.46
C GLY A 71 17.45 28.13 -9.71
N ILE A 72 17.50 27.53 -10.91
CA ILE A 72 16.74 26.32 -11.25
C ILE A 72 17.13 25.17 -10.32
N SER A 73 18.42 24.98 -10.05
CA SER A 73 18.91 23.91 -9.16
C SER A 73 18.37 24.08 -7.73
N ILE A 74 18.44 25.29 -7.17
CA ILE A 74 17.94 25.57 -5.82
C ILE A 74 16.43 25.38 -5.76
N PHE A 75 15.68 25.93 -6.72
CA PHE A 75 14.23 25.78 -6.79
C PHE A 75 13.80 24.32 -6.81
N TRP A 76 14.39 23.51 -7.68
CA TRP A 76 14.04 22.09 -7.76
C TRP A 76 14.52 21.30 -6.55
N SER A 77 15.64 21.66 -5.92
CA SER A 77 16.08 20.99 -4.69
C SER A 77 15.04 21.13 -3.57
N GLY A 78 14.37 22.28 -3.45
CA GLY A 78 13.30 22.50 -2.48
C GLY A 78 11.97 21.82 -2.84
N LYS A 79 11.71 21.58 -4.13
CA LYS A 79 10.46 20.96 -4.63
C LYS A 79 10.58 19.46 -4.90
N GLN A 80 11.78 18.88 -4.81
CA GLN A 80 12.04 17.49 -5.18
C GLN A 80 11.20 16.49 -4.38
N GLN A 81 11.06 16.70 -3.05
CA GLN A 81 10.26 15.81 -2.19
C GLN A 81 8.78 15.86 -2.56
N GLU A 82 8.21 17.06 -2.75
CA GLU A 82 6.80 17.24 -3.12
C GLU A 82 6.44 16.56 -4.44
N ILE A 83 7.30 16.71 -5.47
CA ILE A 83 7.08 16.05 -6.77
C ILE A 83 7.21 14.55 -6.65
N THR A 84 8.21 14.07 -5.90
CA THR A 84 8.43 12.63 -5.72
C THR A 84 7.26 12.00 -4.99
N SER A 85 6.81 12.59 -3.89
CA SER A 85 5.61 12.12 -3.16
C SER A 85 4.38 12.11 -4.05
N LYS A 86 4.14 13.17 -4.83
CA LYS A 86 2.99 13.23 -5.76
C LYS A 86 3.06 12.14 -6.84
N VAL A 87 4.23 11.92 -7.43
CA VAL A 87 4.43 10.88 -8.45
C VAL A 87 4.25 9.49 -7.85
N VAL A 88 4.77 9.25 -6.65
CA VAL A 88 4.61 7.99 -5.93
C VAL A 88 3.15 7.74 -5.60
N GLU A 89 2.44 8.73 -5.07
CA GLU A 89 1.00 8.66 -4.78
C GLU A 89 0.18 8.33 -6.04
N GLU A 90 0.46 9.01 -7.16
CA GLU A 90 -0.19 8.75 -8.44
C GLU A 90 0.08 7.32 -8.94
N MET A 91 1.33 6.85 -8.84
CA MET A 91 1.69 5.49 -9.24
C MET A 91 1.02 4.41 -8.38
N ILE A 92 0.92 4.61 -7.06
CA ILE A 92 0.22 3.71 -6.14
C ILE A 92 -1.28 3.68 -6.49
N SER A 93 -1.90 4.86 -6.63
CA SER A 93 -3.30 5.00 -7.04
C SER A 93 -3.59 4.30 -8.37
N GLU A 94 -2.74 4.47 -9.39
CA GLU A 94 -2.88 3.81 -10.69
C GLU A 94 -2.80 2.28 -10.57
N SER A 95 -1.83 1.78 -9.79
CA SER A 95 -1.65 0.35 -9.56
C SER A 95 -2.86 -0.26 -8.86
N ASN A 96 -3.31 0.36 -7.77
CA ASN A 96 -4.44 -0.12 -6.96
C ASN A 96 -5.73 -0.09 -7.77
N ALA A 97 -5.96 0.97 -8.55
CA ALA A 97 -7.10 1.07 -9.45
C ALA A 97 -7.12 -0.04 -10.52
N GLU A 98 -5.96 -0.42 -11.07
CA GLU A 98 -5.88 -1.51 -12.05
C GLU A 98 -6.13 -2.88 -11.40
N GLN A 99 -5.60 -3.13 -10.20
CA GLN A 99 -5.88 -4.35 -9.45
C GLN A 99 -7.36 -4.45 -9.06
N ASP A 100 -7.95 -3.37 -8.57
CA ASP A 100 -9.38 -3.28 -8.24
C ASP A 100 -10.28 -3.55 -9.44
N ARG A 101 -9.89 -3.00 -10.60
CA ARG A 101 -10.59 -3.25 -11.85
C ARG A 101 -10.51 -4.73 -12.25
N ARG A 102 -9.37 -5.38 -12.04
CA ARG A 102 -9.20 -6.83 -12.29
C ARG A 102 -10.07 -7.66 -11.34
N LEU A 103 -10.02 -7.38 -10.05
CA LEU A 103 -10.85 -8.05 -9.04
C LEU A 103 -12.35 -7.87 -9.33
N SER A 104 -12.76 -6.65 -9.68
CA SER A 104 -14.14 -6.35 -10.07
C SER A 104 -14.60 -7.13 -11.30
N LYS A 105 -13.73 -7.32 -12.29
CA LYS A 105 -14.02 -8.17 -13.46
C LYS A 105 -14.25 -9.62 -13.04
N ILE A 106 -13.45 -10.16 -12.11
CA ILE A 106 -13.61 -11.53 -11.60
C ILE A 106 -14.95 -11.66 -10.87
N VAL A 107 -15.30 -10.70 -10.00
CA VAL A 107 -16.60 -10.65 -9.33
C VAL A 107 -17.75 -10.67 -10.36
N ALA A 108 -17.65 -9.88 -11.43
CA ALA A 108 -18.64 -9.86 -12.50
C ALA A 108 -18.71 -11.20 -13.25
N GLN A 109 -17.57 -11.87 -13.48
CA GLN A 109 -17.53 -13.20 -14.09
C GLN A 109 -18.23 -14.25 -13.23
N TYR A 110 -17.98 -14.27 -11.92
CA TYR A 110 -18.70 -15.17 -11.01
C TYR A 110 -20.21 -14.93 -11.01
N ARG A 111 -20.65 -13.65 -11.02
CA ARG A 111 -22.08 -13.31 -11.17
C ARG A 111 -22.66 -13.83 -12.48
N GLY A 112 -21.96 -13.62 -13.60
CA GLY A 112 -22.41 -14.08 -14.92
C GLY A 112 -22.52 -15.59 -15.04
N ARG A 113 -21.78 -16.35 -14.22
CA ARG A 113 -21.84 -17.82 -14.13
C ARG A 113 -22.86 -18.34 -13.09
N GLY A 114 -23.63 -17.47 -12.45
CA GLY A 114 -24.61 -17.84 -11.41
C GLY A 114 -24.00 -18.12 -10.03
N MET A 115 -22.70 -17.89 -9.85
CA MET A 115 -21.97 -18.12 -8.60
C MET A 115 -22.02 -16.88 -7.68
N HIS A 116 -23.24 -16.47 -7.31
CA HIS A 116 -23.47 -15.20 -6.60
C HIS A 116 -22.81 -15.13 -5.21
N HIS A 117 -22.69 -16.26 -4.51
CA HIS A 117 -22.08 -16.34 -3.18
C HIS A 117 -20.57 -16.04 -3.23
N TYR A 118 -19.83 -16.62 -4.19
CA TYR A 118 -18.41 -16.31 -4.37
C TYR A 118 -18.19 -14.87 -4.84
N ALA A 119 -19.04 -14.38 -5.75
CA ALA A 119 -18.99 -12.99 -6.17
C ALA A 119 -19.20 -12.02 -5.00
N THR A 120 -20.13 -12.34 -4.09
CA THR A 120 -20.40 -11.52 -2.91
C THR A 120 -19.24 -11.57 -1.92
N ALA A 121 -18.69 -12.76 -1.66
CA ALA A 121 -17.56 -12.93 -0.76
C ALA A 121 -16.32 -12.18 -1.28
N LEU A 122 -15.95 -12.38 -2.55
CA LEU A 122 -14.83 -11.67 -3.18
C LEU A 122 -15.07 -10.16 -3.24
N GLY A 123 -16.30 -9.71 -3.43
CA GLY A 123 -16.67 -8.29 -3.34
C GLY A 123 -16.41 -7.70 -1.96
N LYS A 124 -16.59 -8.46 -0.88
CA LYS A 124 -16.23 -8.00 0.48
C LYS A 124 -14.71 -7.88 0.65
N PHE A 125 -13.94 -8.82 0.11
CA PHE A 125 -12.46 -8.74 0.11
C PHE A 125 -11.98 -7.47 -0.60
N LEU A 126 -12.55 -7.16 -1.76
CA LEU A 126 -12.23 -5.93 -2.50
C LEU A 126 -12.53 -4.67 -1.67
N LEU A 127 -13.68 -4.61 -1.00
CA LEU A 127 -14.03 -3.47 -0.15
C LEU A 127 -13.07 -3.31 1.03
N LEU A 128 -12.68 -4.41 1.67
CA LEU A 128 -11.73 -4.37 2.79
C LEU A 128 -10.36 -3.89 2.32
N LYS A 129 -9.88 -4.41 1.18
CA LYS A 129 -8.63 -3.97 0.55
C LYS A 129 -8.64 -2.46 0.27
N GLN A 130 -9.67 -1.97 -0.41
CA GLN A 130 -9.82 -0.53 -0.70
C GLN A 130 -9.83 0.34 0.56
N ASN A 131 -10.42 -0.15 1.66
CA ASN A 131 -10.43 0.57 2.92
C ASN A 131 -9.05 0.57 3.59
N ILE A 132 -8.28 -0.51 3.48
CA ILE A 132 -6.90 -0.57 3.98
C ILE A 132 -6.02 0.39 3.18
N GLU A 133 -6.04 0.32 1.86
CA GLU A 133 -5.21 1.17 0.97
C GLU A 133 -5.45 2.66 1.21
N LYS A 134 -6.72 3.08 1.36
CA LYS A 134 -7.08 4.47 1.68
C LYS A 134 -6.50 4.96 3.02
N ARG A 135 -6.26 4.04 3.96
CA ARG A 135 -5.75 4.36 5.29
C ARG A 135 -4.23 4.21 5.39
N LEU A 136 -3.62 3.37 4.55
CA LEU A 136 -2.17 3.15 4.57
C LEU A 136 -1.37 4.35 4.05
N HIS A 137 -1.94 5.15 3.14
CA HIS A 137 -1.22 6.23 2.45
C HIS A 137 -1.89 7.61 2.60
N PRO A 138 -2.03 8.16 3.81
CA PRO A 138 -2.52 9.52 3.97
C PRO A 138 -1.50 10.51 3.39
N GLY A 139 -1.84 11.13 2.25
CA GLY A 139 -1.03 12.18 1.63
C GLY A 139 0.26 11.71 0.94
N GLY A 140 0.31 10.47 0.46
CA GLY A 140 1.41 9.97 -0.37
C GLY A 140 2.70 9.65 0.37
N GLN A 141 2.69 9.61 1.70
CA GLN A 141 3.82 9.13 2.50
C GLN A 141 3.83 7.60 2.54
N VAL A 142 4.84 7.00 1.90
CA VAL A 142 5.07 5.56 1.92
C VAL A 142 6.13 5.25 2.97
N THR A 143 5.72 4.59 4.05
CA THR A 143 6.64 3.98 5.02
C THR A 143 6.95 2.55 4.64
N GLU A 144 8.09 2.02 5.07
CA GLU A 144 8.44 0.60 4.86
C GLU A 144 7.33 -0.33 5.37
N MET A 145 6.74 0.01 6.52
CA MET A 145 5.61 -0.74 7.09
C MET A 145 4.38 -0.69 6.18
N SER A 146 3.99 0.49 5.69
CA SER A 146 2.83 0.63 4.79
C SER A 146 3.01 -0.18 3.50
N GLU A 147 4.22 -0.19 2.95
CA GLU A 147 4.58 -0.98 1.78
C GLU A 147 4.51 -2.48 2.06
N GLN A 148 5.00 -2.93 3.22
CA GLN A 148 4.92 -4.33 3.63
C GLN A 148 3.47 -4.79 3.81
N ILE A 149 2.64 -4.00 4.50
CA ILE A 149 1.22 -4.32 4.68
C ILE A 149 0.51 -4.39 3.32
N GLU A 150 0.74 -3.43 2.42
CA GLU A 150 0.11 -3.45 1.09
C GLU A 150 0.52 -4.67 0.26
N ARG A 151 1.82 -5.02 0.24
CA ARG A 151 2.28 -6.25 -0.43
C ARG A 151 1.59 -7.50 0.11
N LEU A 152 1.40 -7.58 1.41
CA LEU A 152 0.75 -8.73 2.06
C LEU A 152 -0.75 -8.78 1.76
N VAL A 153 -1.43 -7.64 1.77
CA VAL A 153 -2.84 -7.53 1.38
C VAL A 153 -3.04 -7.91 -0.09
N ASP A 154 -2.15 -7.45 -0.98
CA ASP A 154 -2.15 -7.80 -2.40
C ASP A 154 -1.97 -9.30 -2.63
N SER A 155 -0.95 -9.87 -2.01
CA SER A 155 -0.64 -11.30 -2.10
C SER A 155 -1.82 -12.13 -1.60
N LEU A 156 -2.39 -11.75 -0.45
CA LEU A 156 -3.51 -12.47 0.12
C LEU A 156 -4.78 -12.34 -0.73
N CYS A 157 -5.06 -11.18 -1.31
CA CYS A 157 -6.16 -11.01 -2.27
C CYS A 157 -5.97 -11.88 -3.53
N ALA A 158 -4.74 -11.99 -4.04
CA ALA A 158 -4.42 -12.88 -5.14
C ALA A 158 -4.61 -14.36 -4.78
N ASN A 159 -4.20 -14.76 -3.58
CA ASN A 159 -4.34 -16.13 -3.07
C ASN A 159 -5.81 -16.50 -2.87
N VAL A 160 -6.60 -15.60 -2.29
CA VAL A 160 -8.04 -15.79 -2.10
C VAL A 160 -8.75 -15.98 -3.45
N CYS A 161 -8.37 -15.24 -4.50
CA CYS A 161 -8.92 -15.47 -5.84
C CYS A 161 -8.63 -16.89 -6.35
N ARG A 162 -7.39 -17.37 -6.18
CA ARG A 162 -7.00 -18.73 -6.59
C ARG A 162 -7.77 -19.80 -5.81
N GLU A 163 -7.94 -19.61 -4.51
CA GLU A 163 -8.72 -20.54 -3.68
C GLU A 163 -10.21 -20.52 -4.06
N PHE A 164 -10.81 -19.37 -4.38
CA PHE A 164 -12.19 -19.35 -4.88
C PHE A 164 -12.37 -20.11 -6.20
N ASP A 165 -11.41 -20.02 -7.12
CA ASP A 165 -11.41 -20.83 -8.34
C ASP A 165 -11.31 -22.34 -8.02
N LYS A 166 -10.50 -22.71 -7.02
CA LYS A 166 -10.38 -24.10 -6.54
C LYS A 166 -11.69 -24.59 -5.93
N VAL A 167 -12.35 -23.81 -5.08
CA VAL A 167 -13.67 -24.17 -4.52
C VAL A 167 -14.70 -24.34 -5.62
N ALA A 168 -14.76 -23.43 -6.60
CA ALA A 168 -15.70 -23.53 -7.71
C ALA A 168 -15.51 -24.82 -8.53
N GLU A 169 -14.26 -25.25 -8.73
CA GLU A 169 -13.95 -26.51 -9.40
C GLU A 169 -14.31 -27.73 -8.54
N LEU A 170 -14.05 -27.69 -7.23
CA LEU A 170 -14.46 -28.74 -6.29
C LEU A 170 -15.98 -28.91 -6.25
N ASP A 171 -16.74 -27.81 -6.24
CA ASP A 171 -18.20 -27.83 -6.26
C ASP A 171 -18.75 -28.46 -7.55
N ARG A 172 -18.07 -28.22 -8.69
CA ARG A 172 -18.39 -28.88 -9.97
C ARG A 172 -18.14 -30.39 -9.90
N GLN A 173 -16.98 -30.80 -9.38
CA GLN A 173 -16.62 -32.21 -9.25
C GLN A 173 -17.53 -32.95 -8.26
N LEU A 174 -17.93 -32.30 -7.16
CA LEU A 174 -18.92 -32.84 -6.22
C LEU A 174 -20.26 -33.10 -6.90
N GLY A 175 -20.71 -32.19 -7.77
CA GLY A 175 -21.89 -32.40 -8.61
C GLY A 175 -21.80 -33.66 -9.47
N ASP A 176 -20.64 -33.88 -10.12
CA ASP A 176 -20.39 -35.06 -10.96
C ASP A 176 -20.35 -36.36 -10.14
N VAL A 177 -19.74 -36.35 -8.95
CA VAL A 177 -19.60 -37.54 -8.08
C VAL A 177 -20.91 -37.89 -7.37
N LEU A 178 -21.75 -36.91 -7.04
CA LEU A 178 -23.10 -37.15 -6.52
C LEU A 178 -23.95 -37.99 -7.49
N ILE A 179 -23.71 -37.84 -8.80
CA ILE A 179 -24.37 -38.63 -9.84
C ILE A 179 -23.78 -40.04 -9.94
N SER A 180 -22.47 -40.21 -9.73
CA SER A 180 -21.80 -41.52 -9.81
C SER A 180 -21.99 -42.40 -8.57
N GLY A 181 -22.33 -41.81 -7.41
CA GLY A 181 -22.57 -42.54 -6.15
C GLY A 181 -21.30 -43.04 -5.45
N GLU A 182 -20.12 -42.54 -5.83
CA GLU A 182 -18.83 -43.00 -5.28
C GLU A 182 -18.55 -42.32 -3.93
N LYS A 183 -18.96 -42.98 -2.83
CA LYS A 183 -18.93 -42.42 -1.47
C LYS A 183 -17.53 -41.98 -0.99
N ALA A 184 -16.49 -42.79 -1.20
CA ALA A 184 -15.14 -42.45 -0.73
C ALA A 184 -14.58 -41.20 -1.43
N ARG A 185 -14.88 -41.04 -2.72
CA ARG A 185 -14.48 -39.87 -3.50
C ARG A 185 -15.27 -38.63 -3.10
N LEU A 186 -16.56 -38.80 -2.77
CA LEU A 186 -17.40 -37.71 -2.25
C LEU A 186 -16.87 -37.17 -0.92
N GLU A 187 -16.52 -38.05 0.01
CA GLU A 187 -15.95 -37.67 1.30
C GLU A 187 -14.62 -36.93 1.14
N SER A 188 -13.73 -37.41 0.26
CA SER A 188 -12.46 -36.74 -0.05
C SER A 188 -12.68 -35.32 -0.60
N LEU A 189 -13.54 -35.16 -1.60
CA LEU A 189 -13.81 -33.85 -2.21
C LEU A 189 -14.48 -32.87 -1.23
N GLN A 190 -15.35 -33.37 -0.33
CA GLN A 190 -15.95 -32.55 0.72
C GLN A 190 -14.91 -32.08 1.74
N SER A 191 -13.96 -32.93 2.10
CA SER A 191 -12.83 -32.58 2.97
C SER A 191 -11.99 -31.47 2.35
N ASP A 192 -11.55 -31.66 1.09
CA ASP A 192 -10.73 -30.68 0.36
C ASP A 192 -11.45 -29.33 0.23
N ARG A 193 -12.76 -29.35 -0.05
CA ARG A 193 -13.59 -28.14 -0.13
C ARG A 193 -13.64 -27.41 1.20
N THR A 194 -13.79 -28.14 2.30
CA THR A 194 -13.87 -27.56 3.64
C THR A 194 -12.55 -26.91 4.03
N GLU A 195 -11.42 -27.58 3.79
CA GLU A 195 -10.09 -27.04 4.04
C GLU A 195 -9.85 -25.71 3.30
N VAL A 196 -10.22 -25.64 2.02
CA VAL A 196 -10.08 -24.42 1.23
C VAL A 196 -10.97 -23.29 1.76
N LEU A 197 -12.23 -23.59 2.13
CA LEU A 197 -13.14 -22.59 2.69
C LEU A 197 -12.64 -22.07 4.04
N GLU A 198 -12.08 -22.92 4.89
CA GLU A 198 -11.46 -22.53 6.15
C GLU A 198 -10.28 -21.58 5.91
N ALA A 199 -9.42 -21.88 4.93
CA ALA A 199 -8.32 -20.99 4.57
C ALA A 199 -8.82 -19.61 4.09
N ILE A 200 -9.89 -19.56 3.27
CA ILE A 200 -10.52 -18.30 2.85
C ILE A 200 -11.11 -17.53 4.05
N MET A 201 -11.74 -18.22 4.99
CA MET A 201 -12.28 -17.59 6.20
C MET A 201 -11.18 -17.02 7.10
N GLN A 202 -10.06 -17.74 7.26
CA GLN A 202 -8.89 -17.24 7.99
C GLN A 202 -8.29 -16.00 7.31
N ALA A 203 -8.22 -16.00 5.98
CA ALA A 203 -7.77 -14.86 5.21
C ALA A 203 -8.69 -13.63 5.40
N TYR A 204 -10.00 -13.85 5.41
CA TYR A 204 -10.97 -12.80 5.68
C TYR A 204 -10.79 -12.19 7.07
N GLY A 205 -10.67 -13.04 8.11
CA GLY A 205 -10.43 -12.58 9.48
C GLY A 205 -9.14 -11.78 9.60
N THR A 206 -8.08 -12.21 8.92
CA THR A 206 -6.77 -11.56 8.97
C THR A 206 -6.79 -10.17 8.30
N ILE A 207 -7.44 -10.02 7.14
CA ILE A 207 -7.62 -8.70 6.51
C ILE A 207 -8.45 -7.79 7.42
N TYR A 208 -9.50 -8.32 8.03
CA TYR A 208 -10.35 -7.53 8.92
C TYR A 208 -9.57 -7.03 10.14
N GLU A 209 -8.77 -7.89 10.77
CA GLU A 209 -7.84 -7.53 11.85
C GLU A 209 -6.78 -6.50 11.39
N THR A 210 -6.32 -6.60 10.14
CA THR A 210 -5.41 -5.63 9.54
C THR A 210 -6.09 -4.27 9.42
N LEU A 211 -7.31 -4.24 8.89
CA LEU A 211 -8.06 -2.99 8.74
C LEU A 211 -8.30 -2.29 10.08
N ASP A 212 -8.63 -3.05 11.13
CA ASP A 212 -8.79 -2.55 12.50
C ASP A 212 -7.46 -2.00 13.04
N SER A 213 -6.38 -2.76 12.88
CA SER A 213 -5.06 -2.34 13.34
C SER A 213 -4.54 -1.11 12.60
N VAL A 214 -4.82 -0.97 11.29
CA VAL A 214 -4.46 0.19 10.47
C VAL A 214 -5.16 1.48 10.93
N VAL A 215 -6.34 1.39 11.58
CA VAL A 215 -7.02 2.57 12.18
C VAL A 215 -6.19 3.21 13.27
N ASP A 216 -5.48 2.40 14.04
CA ASP A 216 -4.73 2.88 15.21
C ASP A 216 -3.36 3.49 14.86
N PHE A 217 -2.91 3.41 13.60
CA PHE A 217 -1.62 3.98 13.15
C PHE A 217 -1.69 5.47 12.79
N ASP A 218 -2.89 6.02 12.62
CA ASP A 218 -3.11 7.41 12.20
C ASP A 218 -2.64 8.43 13.26
N ASP A 219 -2.47 8.00 14.53
CA ASP A 219 -2.23 8.91 15.66
C ASP A 219 -0.75 9.11 16.05
N THR A 220 0.23 8.35 15.54
CA THR A 220 1.62 8.44 16.07
C THR A 220 2.72 8.82 15.10
N GLY A 221 2.57 8.67 13.78
CA GLY A 221 3.49 9.24 12.78
C GLY A 221 5.00 8.95 12.94
N GLU A 222 5.42 8.07 13.85
CA GLU A 222 6.82 7.88 14.21
C GLU A 222 7.42 6.58 13.67
N LEU A 223 8.65 6.76 13.20
CA LEU A 223 9.54 5.79 12.57
C LEU A 223 9.61 4.46 13.33
N VAL A 224 9.03 3.42 12.72
CA VAL A 224 9.29 2.03 13.10
C VAL A 224 10.64 1.61 12.51
N PRO A 225 11.59 1.08 13.31
CA PRO A 225 12.91 0.67 12.79
C PRO A 225 12.80 -0.58 11.89
N GLU A 226 13.68 -0.63 10.88
CA GLU A 226 13.86 -1.69 9.87
C GLU A 226 13.43 -3.08 10.36
N LEU A 227 12.30 -3.54 9.84
CA LEU A 227 11.84 -4.91 9.98
C LEU A 227 12.49 -5.73 8.85
N LYS A 228 13.45 -6.59 9.21
CA LYS A 228 14.10 -7.52 8.26
C LYS A 228 13.06 -8.42 7.60
N SER A 229 12.61 -8.00 6.43
CA SER A 229 11.58 -8.65 5.62
C SER A 229 12.10 -9.91 4.93
N GLY A 230 11.42 -11.04 5.11
CA GLY A 230 11.38 -12.06 4.06
C GLY A 230 10.46 -11.55 2.96
N GLU A 231 10.90 -11.55 1.71
CA GLU A 231 10.04 -11.14 0.59
C GLU A 231 8.76 -11.99 0.58
N PRO A 232 7.56 -11.39 0.63
CA PRO A 232 6.33 -12.15 0.46
C PRO A 232 6.27 -12.62 -0.99
N ASN A 233 6.64 -13.88 -1.21
CA ASN A 233 6.53 -14.50 -2.53
C ASN A 233 5.05 -14.78 -2.82
N PRO A 234 4.43 -14.20 -3.87
CA PRO A 234 3.05 -14.48 -4.25
C PRO A 234 2.81 -15.94 -4.68
N GLU A 235 3.85 -16.76 -4.79
CA GLU A 235 3.74 -18.21 -4.98
C GLU A 235 3.55 -19.00 -3.68
N THR A 236 3.73 -18.40 -2.50
CA THR A 236 3.42 -19.08 -1.23
C THR A 236 1.92 -19.25 -1.05
N GLY A 237 1.51 -20.32 -0.37
CA GLY A 237 0.10 -20.68 -0.21
C GLY A 237 -0.68 -19.63 0.59
N LEU A 238 -2.02 -19.70 0.54
CA LEU A 238 -2.88 -18.77 1.28
C LEU A 238 -2.56 -18.75 2.78
N THR A 239 -2.27 -19.91 3.36
CA THR A 239 -1.90 -20.08 4.78
C THR A 239 -0.60 -19.35 5.13
N ASP A 240 0.40 -19.38 4.24
CA ASP A 240 1.67 -18.68 4.47
C ASP A 240 1.46 -17.18 4.44
N ALA A 241 0.70 -16.67 3.46
CA ALA A 241 0.34 -15.26 3.36
C ALA A 241 -0.44 -14.77 4.60
N VAL A 242 -1.39 -15.56 5.10
CA VAL A 242 -2.10 -15.30 6.37
C VAL A 242 -1.13 -15.24 7.53
N SER A 243 -0.22 -16.20 7.63
CA SER A 243 0.74 -16.25 8.74
C SER A 243 1.71 -15.07 8.75
N SER A 244 2.15 -14.63 7.56
CA SER A 244 3.03 -13.47 7.39
C SER A 244 2.31 -12.18 7.77
N LEU A 245 1.07 -11.99 7.30
CA LEU A 245 0.28 -10.81 7.65
C LEU A 245 -0.02 -10.74 9.16
N LYS A 246 -0.33 -11.87 9.80
CA LYS A 246 -0.50 -11.91 11.27
C LYS A 246 0.76 -11.53 12.03
N LYS A 247 1.93 -12.04 11.62
CA LYS A 247 3.21 -11.68 12.24
C LYS A 247 3.48 -10.18 12.11
N GLU A 248 3.19 -9.62 10.94
CA GLU A 248 3.41 -8.20 10.68
C GLU A 248 2.51 -7.32 11.56
N ILE A 249 1.22 -7.65 11.65
CA ILE A 249 0.28 -6.99 12.57
C ILE A 249 0.76 -7.09 14.02
N GLU A 250 1.23 -8.27 14.45
CA GLU A 250 1.70 -8.47 15.82
C GLU A 250 2.95 -7.65 16.11
N MET A 251 3.91 -7.59 15.18
CA MET A 251 5.09 -6.74 15.30
C MET A 251 4.72 -5.27 15.38
N ALA A 252 3.79 -4.84 14.52
CA ALA A 252 3.27 -3.48 14.52
C ALA A 252 2.63 -3.10 15.87
N LYS A 253 1.80 -3.99 16.43
CA LYS A 253 1.20 -3.82 17.77
C LYS A 253 2.26 -3.76 18.87
N ARG A 254 3.25 -4.65 18.86
CA ARG A 254 4.34 -4.65 19.86
C ARG A 254 5.19 -3.39 19.80
N ILE A 255 5.44 -2.83 18.62
CA ILE A 255 6.23 -1.61 18.45
C ILE A 255 5.45 -0.41 18.98
N ARG A 256 4.15 -0.34 18.67
CA ARG A 256 3.24 0.64 19.28
C ARG A 256 3.25 0.56 20.80
N ASP A 257 3.08 -0.62 21.38
CA ASP A 257 3.05 -0.80 22.84
C ASP A 257 4.38 -0.39 23.51
N ARG A 258 5.49 -0.32 22.76
CA ARG A 258 6.79 0.20 23.23
C ARG A 258 6.96 1.71 23.06
N LEU A 259 6.37 2.27 22.01
CA LEU A 259 6.37 3.72 21.75
C LEU A 259 5.38 4.46 22.67
N HIS A 260 4.32 3.78 23.08
CA HIS A 260 3.45 4.21 24.17
C HIS A 260 4.16 3.95 25.52
N ILE A 261 5.23 4.70 25.79
CA ILE A 261 5.76 4.84 27.16
C ILE A 261 4.60 5.44 27.97
N PRO A 262 4.11 4.78 29.03
CA PRO A 262 3.11 5.40 29.89
C PRO A 262 3.70 6.69 30.43
N ASP A 263 2.99 7.81 30.22
CA ASP A 263 3.37 9.12 30.71
C ASP A 263 3.87 8.98 32.15
N ALA A 264 5.03 9.57 32.43
CA ALA A 264 5.62 9.72 33.74
C ALA A 264 4.80 10.68 34.65
N ASP A 265 3.48 10.69 34.51
CA ASP A 265 2.53 11.49 35.30
C ASP A 265 2.01 10.71 36.52
N ALA A 266 2.48 9.47 36.72
CA ALA A 266 2.19 8.69 37.93
C ALA A 266 3.09 9.06 39.13
N GLU A 267 4.21 9.79 38.94
CA GLU A 267 5.07 10.20 40.06
C GLU A 267 4.69 11.56 40.68
N ASP A 268 3.96 12.42 39.97
CA ASP A 268 3.51 13.71 40.52
C ASP A 268 2.23 13.60 41.38
N ALA A 269 1.46 12.53 41.22
CA ALA A 269 0.29 12.25 42.06
C ALA A 269 0.69 11.85 43.50
N ASP A 270 1.81 11.14 43.67
CA ASP A 270 2.32 10.77 45.00
C ASP A 270 3.02 11.95 45.70
N PHE A 271 3.64 12.87 44.97
CA PHE A 271 4.27 14.06 45.57
C PHE A 271 3.22 15.09 46.02
N GLN A 272 2.12 15.26 45.28
CA GLN A 272 1.02 16.14 45.70
C GLN A 272 0.24 15.57 46.89
N ALA A 273 0.05 14.24 46.97
CA ALA A 273 -0.57 13.60 48.13
C ALA A 273 0.24 13.83 49.42
N PHE A 274 1.58 13.76 49.31
CA PHE A 274 2.49 13.98 50.44
C PHE A 274 2.53 15.45 50.93
N GLU A 275 2.38 16.43 50.03
CA GLU A 275 2.30 17.85 50.42
C GLU A 275 0.97 18.25 51.05
N THR A 276 -0.14 17.62 50.66
CA THR A 276 -1.45 17.85 51.31
C THR A 276 -1.50 17.34 52.74
N ASP A 277 -0.88 16.19 53.04
CA ASP A 277 -0.89 15.62 54.39
C ASP A 277 -0.01 16.43 55.35
N ARG A 278 1.12 16.97 54.86
CA ARG A 278 2.02 17.81 55.68
C ARG A 278 1.44 19.18 56.02
N LYS A 279 0.51 19.71 55.22
CA LYS A 279 -0.17 20.99 55.51
C LYS A 279 -1.32 20.85 56.50
N LEU A 280 -1.83 19.64 56.72
CA LEU A 280 -2.87 19.36 57.72
C LEU A 280 -2.29 19.20 59.14
N ASP A 281 -1.08 18.68 59.29
CA ASP A 281 -0.42 18.50 60.59
C ASP A 281 0.28 19.77 61.13
N ALA A 282 0.54 20.77 60.29
CA ALA A 282 1.17 22.04 60.71
C ALA A 282 0.14 23.13 61.12
N GLY A 283 -1.15 22.79 61.15
CA GLY A 283 -2.27 23.70 61.40
C GLY A 283 -3.05 23.42 62.70
N GLN A 284 -2.40 22.86 63.73
CA GLN A 284 -2.91 22.79 65.11
C GLN A 284 -1.93 23.44 66.08
#